data_AF-A0AAE8F520-F1
#
_entry.id   AF-A0AAE8F520-F1
#
_cell.length_a   1.000
_cell.length_b   1.000
_cell.length_c   1.000
_cell.angle_alpha   90.00
_cell.angle_beta   90.00
_cell.angle_gamma   90.00
#
_symmetry.space_group_name_H-M   'P 1'
#
loop_
_entity.id
_entity.type
_entity.pdbx_description
1 polymer ?
#
loop_
_entity_poly.entity_id
_entity_poly.type
_entity_poly.pdbx_seq_one_letter_code
_entity_poly.pdbx_strand_id
1 'polypeptide(L)' 'MSRHSETSDDVQMWEGKLNYKEGFFTQLQTEEFANGINEDVVRAISAKRNEPEWMLEFRLKAFRA' A
#
# COMPACT_ATOMS: atom_id res chain seq x y z
N MET A 1 -42.57 -0.79 24.61
CA MET A 1 -41.79 -1.98 24.20
C MET A 1 -40.31 -1.61 24.22
N SER A 2 -39.68 -1.54 25.41
CA SER A 2 -38.24 -1.29 25.52
C SER A 2 -37.55 -2.63 25.65
N ARG A 3 -36.87 -3.08 24.59
CA ARG A 3 -36.15 -4.35 24.57
C ARG A 3 -34.77 -4.10 25.17
N HIS A 4 -34.58 -4.43 26.45
CA HIS A 4 -33.25 -4.64 27.00
C HIS A 4 -32.69 -5.91 26.37
N SER A 5 -31.66 -5.79 25.53
CA SER A 5 -30.76 -6.89 25.24
C SER A 5 -29.59 -6.75 26.20
N GLU A 6 -29.65 -7.50 27.30
CA GLU A 6 -28.47 -7.78 28.12
C GLU A 6 -27.46 -8.46 27.18
N THR A 7 -26.48 -7.71 26.70
CA THR A 7 -25.29 -8.28 26.08
C THR A 7 -24.62 -9.14 27.15
N SER A 8 -24.63 -10.45 26.92
CA SER A 8 -23.99 -11.45 27.74
C SER A 8 -22.53 -11.08 28.05
N ASP A 9 -22.11 -11.23 29.31
CA ASP A 9 -20.73 -10.94 29.79
C ASP A 9 -19.65 -11.75 29.04
N ASP A 10 -20.03 -12.75 28.26
CA ASP A 10 -19.19 -13.61 27.41
C ASP A 10 -18.53 -12.88 26.22
N VAL A 11 -18.84 -11.60 25.97
CA VAL A 11 -18.11 -10.77 24.98
C VAL A 11 -16.87 -10.11 25.60
N GLN A 12 -16.66 -10.24 26.91
CA GLN A 12 -15.38 -9.89 27.52
C GLN A 12 -14.36 -11.00 27.25
N MET A 13 -13.09 -10.64 27.08
CA MET A 13 -11.92 -11.54 26.96
C MET A 13 -11.45 -11.94 25.55
N TRP A 14 -11.64 -11.06 24.56
CA TRP A 14 -10.71 -10.97 23.41
C TRP A 14 -9.83 -9.71 23.47
N GLU A 15 -9.74 -9.06 24.65
CA GLU A 15 -8.68 -8.08 24.95
C GLU A 15 -7.38 -8.77 25.44
N GLY A 16 -7.23 -10.06 25.11
CA GLY A 16 -5.96 -10.75 25.23
C GLY A 16 -5.01 -10.12 24.23
N LYS A 17 -4.17 -9.18 24.69
CA LYS A 17 -3.07 -8.57 23.93
C LYS A 17 -2.49 -9.62 23.00
N LEU A 18 -2.79 -9.49 21.70
CA LEU A 18 -2.17 -10.28 20.65
C LEU A 18 -0.71 -9.85 20.58
N ASN A 19 0.08 -10.31 21.55
CA ASN A 19 1.51 -10.11 21.64
C ASN A 19 2.19 -11.09 20.66
N TYR A 20 1.73 -11.08 19.40
CA TYR A 20 2.39 -11.79 18.33
C TYR A 20 3.66 -10.97 17.99
N LYS A 21 4.71 -11.21 18.78
CA LYS A 21 6.01 -10.51 18.66
C LYS A 21 6.80 -10.96 17.43
N GLU A 22 6.46 -12.12 16.89
CA GLU A 22 7.20 -12.79 15.82
C GLU A 22 6.55 -12.50 14.46
N GLY A 23 6.67 -11.26 13.98
CA GLY A 23 6.29 -10.87 12.62
C GLY A 23 7.52 -10.67 11.75
N PHE A 24 7.56 -11.28 10.57
CA PHE A 24 8.56 -10.94 9.56
C PHE A 24 8.21 -9.55 8.98
N PHE A 25 9.04 -8.55 9.26
CA PHE A 25 8.95 -7.24 8.61
C PHE A 25 10.25 -6.96 7.85
N THR A 26 10.11 -6.44 6.65
CA THR A 26 11.23 -5.93 5.86
C THR A 26 11.01 -4.45 5.65
N GLN A 27 11.94 -3.62 6.10
CA GLN A 27 11.93 -2.20 5.79
C GLN A 27 12.36 -2.05 4.33
N LEU A 28 11.38 -1.79 3.46
CA LEU A 28 11.62 -1.46 2.06
C LEU A 28 11.81 0.05 1.95
N GLN A 29 12.77 0.46 1.15
CA GLN A 29 12.88 1.85 0.75
C GLN A 29 11.75 2.14 -0.24
N THR A 30 10.88 3.08 0.12
CA THR A 30 9.81 3.56 -0.76
C THR A 30 10.17 4.98 -1.17
N GLU A 31 10.19 5.23 -2.48
CA GLU A 31 10.37 6.58 -3.02
C GLU A 31 8.99 7.15 -3.37
N GLU A 32 8.71 8.34 -2.85
CA GLU A 32 7.50 9.08 -3.17
C GLU A 32 7.79 10.06 -4.31
N PHE A 33 6.92 10.08 -5.32
CA PHE A 33 6.96 11.06 -6.40
C PHE A 33 5.93 12.16 -6.12
N ALA A 34 6.06 13.29 -6.82
CA ALA A 34 5.11 14.39 -6.71
C ALA A 34 3.67 13.92 -7.00
N ASN A 35 2.70 14.59 -6.38
CA ASN A 35 1.29 14.28 -6.57
C ASN A 35 0.88 14.50 -8.03
N GLY A 36 0.41 13.43 -8.69
CA GLY A 36 -0.01 13.44 -10.09
C GLY A 36 0.96 12.67 -10.99
N ILE A 37 0.42 12.13 -12.08
CA ILE A 37 1.21 11.35 -13.05
C ILE A 37 1.37 12.16 -14.33
N ASN A 38 2.61 12.42 -14.72
CA ASN A 38 2.98 13.13 -15.94
C ASN A 38 4.12 12.38 -16.67
N GLU A 39 4.43 12.77 -17.90
CA GLU A 39 5.49 12.10 -18.69
C GLU A 39 6.86 12.18 -18.00
N ASP A 40 7.13 13.27 -17.28
CA ASP A 40 8.39 13.47 -16.57
C ASP A 40 8.56 12.50 -15.40
N VAL A 41 7.49 12.20 -14.66
CA VAL A 41 7.46 11.18 -13.60
C VAL A 41 7.66 9.79 -14.20
N VAL A 42 7.03 9.49 -15.34
CA VAL A 42 7.22 8.20 -16.04
C VAL A 42 8.68 8.02 -16.47
N ARG A 43 9.31 9.08 -17.01
CA ARG A 43 10.74 9.08 -17.38
C ARG A 43 11.64 8.95 -16.15
N ALA A 44 11.35 9.67 -15.07
CA ALA A 44 12.11 9.60 -13.82
C ALA A 44 12.08 8.19 -13.22
N ILE A 45 10.91 7.53 -13.19
CA ILE A 45 10.77 6.14 -12.71
C ILE A 45 11.60 5.18 -13.57
N SER A 46 11.55 5.34 -14.89
CA SER A 46 12.26 4.45 -15.82
C SER A 46 13.78 4.63 -15.72
N ALA A 47 14.26 5.88 -15.67
CA ALA A 47 15.67 6.20 -15.49
C ALA A 47 16.21 5.68 -14.14
N LYS A 48 15.44 5.83 -13.06
CA LYS A 48 15.81 5.35 -11.73
C LYS A 48 15.97 3.82 -11.67
N ARG A 49 15.13 3.11 -12.41
CA ARG A 49 15.18 1.64 -12.53
C ARG A 49 16.17 1.16 -13.59
N ASN A 50 16.89 2.08 -14.24
CA ASN A 50 17.86 1.83 -15.29
C ASN A 50 17.29 0.92 -16.41
N GLU A 51 16.05 1.22 -16.81
CA GLU A 51 15.31 0.43 -17.78
C GLU A 51 15.82 0.69 -19.21
N PRO A 52 15.73 -0.32 -20.10
CA PRO A 52 16.05 -0.15 -21.51
C PRO A 52 14.99 0.70 -22.25
N GLU A 53 15.39 1.33 -23.36
CA GLU A 53 14.56 2.31 -24.08
C GLU A 53 13.17 1.78 -24.48
N TRP A 54 13.08 0.51 -24.88
CA TRP A 54 11.80 -0.11 -25.26
C TRP A 54 10.80 -0.18 -24.09
N MET A 55 11.26 -0.30 -22.85
CA MET A 55 10.41 -0.27 -21.65
C MET A 55 9.90 1.15 -21.37
N LEU A 56 10.76 2.16 -21.57
CA LEU A 56 10.35 3.56 -21.45
C LEU A 56 9.26 3.90 -22.48
N GLU A 57 9.46 3.53 -23.74
CA GLU A 57 8.48 3.74 -24.80
C GLU A 57 7.16 3.03 -24.51
N PHE A 58 7.21 1.81 -23.99
CA PHE A 58 6.01 1.07 -23.58
C PHE A 58 5.23 1.80 -22.49
N ARG A 59 5.91 2.27 -21.43
CA ARG A 59 5.29 3.05 -20.35
C ARG A 59 4.68 4.35 -20.87
N LEU A 60 5.36 5.05 -21.77
CA LEU A 60 4.86 6.30 -22.37
C LEU A 60 3.64 6.07 -23.25
N LYS A 61 3.61 4.98 -24.03
CA LYS A 61 2.43 4.59 -24.81
C LYS A 61 1.24 4.27 -23.89
N ALA A 62 1.47 3.54 -22.81
CA ALA A 62 0.42 3.20 -21.83
C ALA A 62 -0.16 4.43 -21.12
N PHE A 63 0.66 5.47 -20.88
CA PHE A 63 0.19 6.73 -20.30
C PHE A 63 -0.70 7.54 -21.25
N ARG A 64 -0.51 7.39 -22.56
CA ARG A 64 -1.23 8.15 -23.61
C ARG A 64 -2.47 7.45 -24.16
N ALA A 65 -2.70 6.19 -23.78
CA ALA A 65 -3.81 5.35 -24.26
C ALA A 65 -5.11 5.64 -23.51
#